data_AF-A0A3R0Y882-F1
#
_entry.id   AF-A0A3R0Y882-F1
#
_cell.length_a   1.000
_cell.length_b   1.000
_cell.length_c   1.000
_cell.angle_alpha   90.00
_cell.angle_beta   90.00
_cell.angle_gamma   90.00
#
_symmetry.space_group_name_H-M   'P 1'
#
loop_
_entity.id
_entity.type
_entity.pdbx_description
1 polymer ?
#
loop_
_entity_poly.entity_id
_entity_poly.type
_entity_poly.pdbx_seq_one_letter_code
_entity_poly.pdbx_strand_id
1 'polypeptide(L)' 'MTNPHDNIRVGSITLVYSSLRCGWIVPGRKVIKNPLKAQRIAELMNNKKVAA' A
#
# COMPACT_ATOMS: atom_id res chain seq x y z
N MET A 1 9.71 2.72 7.30
CA MET A 1 8.47 2.87 8.09
C MET A 1 8.93 3.13 9.51
N THR A 2 8.86 4.38 9.96
CA THR A 2 9.27 4.78 11.31
C THR A 2 8.06 4.75 12.24
N ASN A 3 6.85 4.92 11.68
CA ASN A 3 5.59 4.76 12.39
C ASN A 3 4.75 3.61 11.81
N PRO A 4 3.97 2.91 12.64
CA PRO A 4 3.04 1.88 12.19
C PRO A 4 1.89 2.42 11.32
N HIS A 5 1.70 3.73 11.27
CA HIS A 5 0.69 4.43 10.46
C HIS A 5 1.28 5.15 9.25
N ASP A 6 2.55 4.91 8.93
CA ASP A 6 3.18 5.54 7.77
C ASP A 6 2.54 5.06 6.46
N ASN A 7 2.48 5.98 5.50
CA ASN A 7 2.11 5.64 4.12
C ASN A 7 3.17 4.74 3.49
N ILE A 8 2.73 3.74 2.73
CA ILE A 8 3.62 2.84 2.01
C ILE A 8 3.81 3.38 0.59
N ARG A 9 5.06 3.68 0.22
CA ARG A 9 5.42 4.18 -1.11
C ARG A 9 6.34 3.17 -1.78
N VAL A 10 5.93 2.67 -2.94
CA VAL A 10 6.73 1.75 -3.77
C VAL A 10 6.70 2.26 -5.20
N GLY A 11 7.81 2.86 -5.63
CA GLY A 11 7.92 3.46 -6.97
C GLY A 11 6.83 4.50 -7.22
N SER A 12 6.00 4.23 -8.24
CA SER A 12 4.86 5.10 -8.62
C SER A 12 3.59 4.82 -7.79
N ILE A 13 3.56 3.76 -6.97
CA ILE A 13 2.40 3.37 -6.17
C ILE A 13 2.54 3.90 -4.75
N THR A 14 1.48 4.55 -4.26
CA THR A 14 1.38 5.01 -2.87
C THR A 14 0.11 4.45 -2.24
N LEU A 15 0.28 3.72 -1.13
CA LEU A 15 -0.82 3.23 -0.29
C LEU A 15 -0.93 4.12 0.93
N VAL A 16 -2.09 4.78 1.06
CA VAL A 16 -2.35 5.73 2.14
C VAL A 16 -2.90 4.97 3.35
N TYR A 17 -2.35 5.24 4.53
CA TYR A 17 -2.89 4.70 5.77
C TYR A 17 -4.18 5.44 6.15
N SER A 18 -5.22 4.69 6.50
CA SER A 18 -6.48 5.21 7.00
C SER A 18 -6.66 4.80 8.45
N SER A 19 -6.65 5.79 9.34
CA SER A 19 -6.95 5.61 10.77
C SER A 19 -8.38 5.13 11.00
N LEU A 20 -9.35 5.64 10.24
CA LEU A 20 -10.76 5.21 10.29
C LEU A 20 -10.97 3.72 10.02
N ARG A 21 -10.13 3.13 9.16
CA ARG A 21 -10.23 1.71 8.78
C ARG A 21 -9.10 0.86 9.38
N CYS A 22 -8.25 1.48 10.21
CA CYS A 22 -7.04 0.92 10.80
C CYS A 22 -6.19 0.13 9.79
N GLY A 23 -5.93 0.68 8.61
CA GLY A 23 -5.17 0.00 7.56
C GLY A 23 -4.90 0.83 6.30
N TRP A 24 -4.10 0.26 5.40
CA TRP A 24 -3.71 0.86 4.13
C TRP A 24 -4.76 0.66 3.06
N ILE A 25 -5.15 1.77 2.42
CA ILE A 25 -6.09 1.78 1.30
C ILE A 25 -5.32 1.42 0.03
N VAL A 26 -5.75 0.35 -0.63
CA VAL A 26 -5.25 0.03 -1.97
C VAL A 26 -6.24 0.49 -3.05
N PRO A 27 -5.75 0.90 -4.23
CA PRO A 27 -6.62 1.17 -5.37
C PRO A 27 -7.47 -0.08 -5.67
N GLY A 28 -8.80 0.11 -5.74
CA GLY A 28 -9.78 -0.98 -5.78
C GLY A 28 -10.58 -1.21 -4.50
N ARG A 29 -10.66 -0.22 -3.59
CA ARG A 29 -11.48 -0.21 -2.35
C ARG A 29 -11.17 -1.31 -1.33
N LYS A 30 -10.07 -2.04 -1.47
CA LYS A 30 -9.60 -2.98 -0.45
C LYS A 30 -8.78 -2.23 0.61
N VAL A 31 -8.87 -2.71 1.85
CA VAL A 31 -8.08 -2.19 2.97
C VAL A 31 -7.25 -3.33 3.52
N ILE A 32 -5.96 -3.10 3.69
CA ILE A 32 -5.02 -4.09 4.19
C ILE A 32 -4.51 -3.60 5.53
N LYS A 33 -4.64 -4.41 6.58
CA LYS A 33 -4.15 -4.06 7.92
C LYS A 33 -2.73 -4.56 8.19
N ASN A 34 -2.22 -5.46 7.35
CA ASN A 34 -0.88 -6.00 7.49
C ASN A 34 0.10 -5.17 6.64
N PRO A 35 1.10 -4.50 7.25
CA PRO A 35 2.05 -3.64 6.54
C PRO A 35 2.89 -4.41 5.51
N LEU A 36 3.34 -5.63 5.82
CA LEU A 36 4.14 -6.46 4.92
C LEU A 36 3.32 -6.89 3.69
N LYS A 37 2.04 -7.20 3.89
CA LYS A 37 1.14 -7.55 2.80
C LYS A 37 0.82 -6.34 1.92
N ALA A 38 0.66 -5.17 2.52
CA ALA A 38 0.46 -3.92 1.80
C ALA A 38 1.70 -3.55 0.97
N GLN A 39 2.90 -3.68 1.54
CA GLN A 39 4.18 -3.51 0.84
C GLN A 39 4.26 -4.41 -0.39
N ARG A 40 4.06 -5.73 -0.23
CA ARG A 40 4.14 -6.69 -1.33
C ARG A 40 3.12 -6.42 -2.44
N ILE A 41 1.93 -5.94 -2.09
CA ILE A 41 0.91 -5.57 -3.07
C ILE A 41 1.30 -4.29 -3.81
N ALA A 42 1.88 -3.31 -3.12
CA ALA A 42 2.41 -2.11 -3.76
C ALA A 42 3.53 -2.46 -4.76
N GLU A 43 4.44 -3.39 -4.40
CA GLU A 43 5.47 -3.91 -5.29
C GLU A 43 4.89 -4.64 -6.50
N LEU A 44 3.90 -5.52 -6.28
CA LEU A 44 3.22 -6.23 -7.37
C LEU A 44 2.52 -5.26 -8.33
N MET A 45 1.87 -4.21 -7.80
CA MET A 45 1.22 -3.17 -8.61
C MET A 45 2.24 -2.35 -9.39
N ASN A 46 3.37 -1.99 -8.77
CA ASN A 46 4.43 -1.26 -9.44
C ASN A 46 5.04 -2.09 -10.57
N ASN A 47 5.32 -3.37 -10.36
CA ASN A 47 5.81 -4.28 -11.39
C ASN A 47 4.82 -4.45 -12.54
N LYS A 48 3.51 -4.60 -12.25
CA LYS A 48 2.48 -4.68 -13.29
C LYS A 48 2.37 -3.39 -14.13
N LYS A 49 2.55 -2.23 -13.50
CA LYS A 49 2.49 -0.94 -14.19
C LYS A 49 3.71 -0.68 -15.08
N VAL A 50 4.89 -1.17 -14.69
CA VAL A 50 6.14 -1.03 -15.47
C VAL A 50 6.17 -2.01 -16.66
N ALA A 51 5.41 -3.10 -16.60
CA ALA A 51 5.34 -4.10 -17.67
C ALA A 51 4.31 -3.80 -18.78
N ALA A 52 3.64 -2.65 -18.74
CA ALA A 52 2.65 -2.19 -19.73
C ALA A 52 3.16 -0.93 -20.44
#